data_AF-A0A3C0GPL2-F1
#
_entry.id   AF-A0A3C0GPL2-F1
#
_cell.length_a   1.000
_cell.length_b   1.000
_cell.length_c   1.000
_cell.angle_alpha   90.00
_cell.angle_beta   90.00
_cell.angle_gamma   90.00
#
_symmetry.space_group_name_H-M   'P 1'
#
loop_
_entity.id
_entity.type
_entity.pdbx_description
1 polymer ?
#
loop_
_entity_poly.entity_id
_entity_poly.type
_entity_poly.pdbx_seq_one_letter_code
_entity_poly.pdbx_strand_id
1 'polypeptide(L)' 'MPIDEMTGSVLGGVMRFIVWLFMDIFIETILQGTGYWILRWVRPGRTASDSACTVVGLVFWIVLALVAFGCYRASVG' A
#
# COMPACT_ATOMS: atom_id res chain seq x y z
N MET A 1 39.48 2.65 -16.10
CA MET A 1 38.58 2.87 -14.95
C MET A 1 37.49 1.83 -15.04
N PRO A 2 37.28 1.02 -13.99
CA PRO A 2 36.47 -0.19 -14.05
C PRO A 2 34.99 0.17 -14.22
N ILE A 3 34.49 -0.05 -15.43
CA ILE A 3 33.07 0.10 -15.81
C ILE A 3 32.17 -0.85 -15.00
N ASP A 4 32.77 -1.93 -14.51
CA ASP A 4 32.27 -2.95 -13.60
C ASP A 4 31.88 -2.40 -12.21
N GLU A 5 32.65 -1.47 -11.63
CA GLU A 5 32.29 -0.82 -10.35
C GLU A 5 31.13 0.17 -10.51
N MET A 6 31.08 0.89 -11.64
CA MET A 6 29.99 1.82 -11.92
C MET A 6 28.67 1.09 -12.20
N THR A 7 28.72 -0.05 -12.89
CA THR A 7 27.52 -0.84 -13.22
C THR A 7 26.83 -1.37 -11.96
N GLY A 8 27.58 -1.90 -10.98
CA GLY A 8 27.01 -2.42 -9.73
C GLY A 8 26.27 -1.37 -8.89
N SER A 9 26.82 -0.15 -8.82
CA SER A 9 26.21 0.96 -8.08
C SER A 9 24.93 1.50 -8.75
N VAL A 10 24.93 1.64 -10.08
CA VAL A 10 23.76 2.10 -10.85
C VAL A 10 22.66 1.04 -10.82
N LEU A 11 23.01 -0.23 -11.01
CA LEU A 11 22.05 -1.34 -11.01
C LEU A 11 21.37 -1.50 -9.63
N GLY A 12 22.13 -1.36 -8.54
CA GLY A 12 21.57 -1.37 -7.18
C GLY A 12 20.60 -0.21 -6.93
N GLY A 13 20.91 0.98 -7.44
CA GLY A 13 20.03 2.15 -7.36
C GLY A 13 18.72 1.94 -8.12
N VAL A 14 18.80 1.45 -9.37
CA VAL A 14 17.63 1.14 -10.19
C VAL A 14 16.76 0.06 -9.55
N MET A 15 17.36 -1.00 -9.02
CA MET A 15 16.58 -2.04 -8.35
C MET A 15 15.84 -1.52 -7.12
N ARG A 16 16.48 -0.67 -6.31
CA ARG A 16 15.84 -0.03 -5.16
C ARG A 16 14.69 0.90 -5.59
N PHE A 17 14.87 1.62 -6.69
CA PHE A 17 13.82 2.45 -7.26
C PHE A 17 12.63 1.62 -7.76
N ILE A 18 12.90 0.51 -8.45
CA ILE A 18 11.86 -0.43 -8.89
C ILE A 18 11.09 -0.98 -7.69
N VAL A 19 11.76 -1.48 -6.66
CA VAL A 19 11.08 -2.00 -5.45
C VAL A 19 10.24 -0.90 -4.80
N TRP A 20 10.77 0.31 -4.66
CA TRP A 20 10.05 1.44 -4.07
C TRP A 20 8.81 1.81 -4.89
N LEU A 21 8.93 1.90 -6.22
CA LEU A 21 7.82 2.20 -7.13
C LEU A 21 6.76 1.08 -7.12
N PHE A 22 7.18 -0.18 -7.12
CA PHE A 22 6.26 -1.31 -6.97
C PHE A 22 5.54 -1.25 -5.63
N MET A 23 6.24 -0.96 -4.53
CA MET A 23 5.63 -0.84 -3.21
C MET A 23 4.61 0.30 -3.16
N ASP A 24 4.95 1.46 -3.74
CA ASP A 24 4.09 2.63 -3.78
C ASP A 24 2.80 2.35 -4.58
N ILE A 25 2.94 1.81 -5.80
CA ILE A 25 1.80 1.39 -6.63
C ILE A 25 0.99 0.31 -5.93
N PHE A 26 1.65 -0.66 -5.30
CA PHE A 26 0.97 -1.74 -4.61
C PHE A 26 0.17 -1.22 -3.41
N ILE A 27 0.74 -0.33 -2.60
CA ILE A 27 0.05 0.32 -1.49
C ILE A 27 -1.13 1.15 -2.00
N GLU A 28 -0.94 1.96 -3.04
CA GLU A 28 -2.01 2.77 -3.61
C GLU A 28 -3.14 1.91 -4.21
N THR A 29 -2.77 0.88 -4.97
CA THR A 29 -3.72 -0.09 -5.56
C THR A 29 -4.48 -0.83 -4.47
N ILE A 30 -3.80 -1.24 -3.39
CA ILE A 30 -4.45 -1.86 -2.26
C ILE A 30 -5.38 -0.85 -1.59
N LEU A 31 -4.94 0.36 -1.25
CA LEU A 31 -5.79 1.34 -0.58
C LEU A 31 -7.03 1.67 -1.42
N GLN A 32 -6.84 2.13 -2.67
CA GLN A 32 -7.95 2.51 -3.55
C GLN A 32 -8.82 1.31 -3.91
N GLY A 33 -8.21 0.16 -4.21
CA GLY A 33 -8.93 -1.07 -4.55
C GLY A 33 -9.77 -1.60 -3.39
N THR A 34 -9.24 -1.59 -2.17
CA THR A 34 -10.01 -1.99 -0.97
C THR A 34 -11.14 -1.00 -0.71
N GLY A 35 -10.86 0.30 -0.80
CA GLY A 35 -11.87 1.35 -0.66
C GLY A 35 -13.00 1.23 -1.66
N TYR A 36 -12.68 1.01 -2.94
CA TYR A 36 -13.65 0.79 -4.00
C TYR A 36 -14.52 -0.43 -3.73
N TRP A 37 -13.92 -1.56 -3.33
CA TRP A 37 -14.65 -2.78 -2.97
C TRP A 37 -15.63 -2.55 -1.81
N ILE A 38 -15.18 -1.87 -0.75
CA ILE A 38 -16.03 -1.56 0.41
C ILE A 38 -17.17 -0.62 -0.01
N LEU A 39 -16.89 0.46 -0.74
CA LEU A 39 -17.89 1.40 -1.23
C LEU A 39 -18.89 0.74 -2.19
N ARG A 40 -18.42 -0.16 -3.05
CA ARG A 40 -19.27 -0.95 -3.96
C ARG A 40 -20.28 -1.80 -3.20
N TRP A 41 -19.88 -2.36 -2.06
CA TRP A 41 -20.73 -3.17 -1.17
C TRP A 41 -21.66 -2.33 -0.31
N VAL A 42 -21.17 -1.25 0.30
CA VAL A 42 -21.93 -0.40 1.25
C VAL A 42 -22.90 0.54 0.53
N ARG A 43 -22.53 1.05 -0.65
CA ARG A 43 -23.35 1.95 -1.48
C ARG A 43 -23.41 1.45 -2.93
N PRO A 44 -24.14 0.35 -3.20
CA PRO A 44 -24.37 -0.07 -4.56
C PRO A 44 -25.13 1.02 -5.32
N GLY A 45 -24.61 1.46 -6.47
CA GLY A 45 -25.30 2.38 -7.39
C GLY A 45 -24.96 3.86 -7.27
N ARG A 46 -24.04 4.28 -6.38
CA ARG A 46 -23.43 5.61 -6.46
C ARG A 46 -22.02 5.50 -7.01
N THR A 47 -21.66 6.41 -7.92
CA THR A 47 -20.27 6.60 -8.35
C THR A 47 -19.44 6.93 -7.12
N ALA A 48 -18.60 5.99 -6.70
CA ALA A 48 -17.66 6.22 -5.62
C ALA A 48 -16.68 7.28 -6.11
N SER A 49 -16.64 8.42 -5.42
CA SER A 49 -15.62 9.44 -5.69
C SER A 49 -14.25 8.87 -5.34
N ASP A 50 -13.24 9.08 -6.17
CA ASP A 50 -11.88 8.57 -5.93
C ASP A 50 -11.34 8.96 -4.54
N SER A 51 -11.62 10.19 -4.11
CA SER A 51 -11.27 10.65 -2.76
C SER A 51 -11.95 9.85 -1.66
N ALA A 52 -13.21 9.45 -1.85
CA ALA A 52 -13.92 8.60 -0.90
C ALA A 52 -13.35 7.18 -0.87
N CYS A 53 -12.96 6.61 -2.02
CA CYS A 53 -12.27 5.32 -2.08
C CYS A 53 -10.95 5.35 -1.30
N THR A 54 -10.10 6.34 -1.56
CA THR A 54 -8.81 6.47 -0.85
C THR A 54 -9.01 6.61 0.66
N VAL A 55 -9.95 7.45 1.11
CA VAL A 55 -10.23 7.63 2.54
C VAL A 55 -10.74 6.34 3.18
N VAL A 56 -11.70 5.64 2.55
CA VAL A 56 -12.26 4.40 3.09
C VAL A 56 -11.21 3.29 3.15
N GLY A 57 -10.39 3.15 2.12
CA GLY A 57 -9.26 2.22 2.11
C GLY A 57 -8.24 2.52 3.22
N LEU A 58 -7.88 3.80 3.38
CA LEU A 58 -6.92 4.23 4.40
C LEU A 58 -7.45 3.97 5.82
N VAL A 59 -8.72 4.28 6.08
CA VAL A 59 -9.36 4.00 7.38
C VAL A 59 -9.38 2.50 7.66
N PHE A 60 -9.74 1.67 6.67
CA PHE A 60 -9.74 0.21 6.82
C PHE A 60 -8.36 -0.32 7.24
N TRP A 61 -7.29 0.13 6.58
CA TRP A 61 -5.93 -0.31 6.88
C TRP A 61 -5.42 0.19 8.24
N ILE A 62 -5.77 1.42 8.65
CA ILE A 62 -5.44 1.92 10.00
C ILE A 62 -6.11 1.06 11.07
N VAL A 63 -7.41 0.77 10.90
CA VAL A 63 -8.15 -0.08 11.85
C VAL A 63 -7.53 -1.48 11.90
N LEU A 64 -7.22 -2.06 10.74
CA LEU A 64 -6.59 -3.38 10.66
C LEU A 64 -5.22 -3.41 11.34
N ALA A 65 -4.38 -2.38 11.14
CA ALA A 65 -3.07 -2.26 11.80
C ALA A 65 -3.21 -2.12 13.32
N LEU A 66 -4.17 -1.33 13.80
CA LEU A 66 -4.44 -1.18 15.24
C LEU A 66 -4.95 -2.49 15.85
N VAL A 67 -5.84 -3.21 15.18
CA VAL A 67 -6.33 -4.52 15.62
C VAL A 67 -5.19 -5.53 15.65
N ALA A 68 -4.39 -5.61 14.59
CA ALA A 68 -3.22 -6.50 14.53
C ALA A 68 -2.21 -6.18 15.65
N PHE A 69 -1.93 -4.91 15.90
CA PHE A 69 -1.07 -4.48 17.00
C PHE A 69 -1.66 -4.84 18.37
N GLY A 70 -2.96 -4.65 18.57
CA GLY A 70 -3.67 -5.05 19.78
C GLY A 70 -3.61 -6.55 20.01
N CYS A 71 -3.85 -7.37 18.97
CA CYS A 71 -3.70 -8.82 19.03
C CYS A 71 -2.27 -9.25 19.31
N TYR A 72 -1.28 -8.64 18.66
CA TYR A 72 0.13 -8.91 18.91
C TYR A 72 0.49 -8.62 20.38
N ARG A 73 0.09 -7.45 20.88
CA ARG A 73 0.27 -7.06 22.28
C ARG A 73 -0.43 -8.00 23.26
N ALA A 74 -1.61 -8.52 22.90
CA ALA A 74 -2.34 -9.50 23.71
C ALA A 74 -1.73 -10.90 23.65
N SER A 75 -1.07 -11.28 22.54
CA SER A 75 -0.41 -12.58 22.40
C SER A 75 0.99 -12.63 23.03
N VAL A 76 1.65 -11.50 23.18
CA VAL A 76 2.99 -11.36 23.76
C VAL A 76 2.93 -10.86 25.21
N GLY A 77 1.75 -10.45 25.69
CA GLY A 77 1.50 -9.89 27.02
C GLY A 77 1.03 -10.92 28.03
#